data_AF-A0A841J2D8-F1
#
_entry.id   AF-A0A841J2D8-F1
#
_cell.length_a   1.000
_cell.length_b   1.000
_cell.length_c   1.000
_cell.angle_alpha   90.00
_cell.angle_beta   90.00
_cell.angle_gamma   90.00
#
_symmetry.space_group_name_H-M   'P 1'
#
loop_
_entity.id
_entity.type
_entity.pdbx_description
1 polymer ?
#
loop_
_entity_poly.entity_id
_entity_poly.type
_entity_poly.pdbx_seq_one_letter_code
_entity_poly.pdbx_strand_id
1 'polypeptide(L)' 'MLGGPDGSVVDVVPGDALILPAGTGHCRITAARDFLVVGAYSAGQDWDICQEAPSESTRKRIANLPIPAHDPVIGNTGSW' A
#
# COMPACT_ATOMS: atom_id res chain seq x y z
N MET A 1 -11.68 -2.12 -1.81
CA MET A 1 -11.84 -1.70 -0.39
C MET A 1 -10.47 -1.35 0.16
N LEU A 2 -10.31 -0.14 0.69
CA LEU A 2 -9.08 0.34 1.32
C LEU A 2 -9.39 0.68 2.79
N GLY A 3 -8.66 0.10 3.74
CA GLY A 3 -8.80 0.36 5.17
C GLY A 3 -9.62 -0.68 5.97
N GLY A 4 -9.96 -1.83 5.39
CA GLY A 4 -10.74 -2.88 6.09
C GLY A 4 -12.26 -2.74 5.94
N PRO A 5 -13.08 -3.38 6.80
CA PRO A 5 -14.54 -3.42 6.67
C PRO A 5 -15.24 -2.06 6.64
N ASP A 6 -14.75 -1.11 7.45
CA ASP A 6 -15.25 0.28 7.50
C ASP A 6 -14.45 1.22 6.57
N GLY A 7 -13.71 0.63 5.63
CA GLY A 7 -12.87 1.33 4.68
C GLY A 7 -13.66 1.99 3.56
N SER A 8 -12.91 2.57 2.61
CA SER A 8 -13.48 3.17 1.41
C SER A 8 -13.44 2.20 0.23
N VAL A 9 -14.55 2.13 -0.51
CA VAL A 9 -14.58 1.47 -1.82
C VAL A 9 -14.06 2.47 -2.85
N VAL A 10 -13.04 2.05 -3.60
CA VAL A 10 -12.40 2.85 -4.65
C VAL A 10 -12.34 2.00 -5.89
N ASP A 11 -12.78 2.57 -7.01
CA ASP A 11 -12.62 1.98 -8.35
C ASP A 11 -11.24 2.36 -8.88
N VAL A 12 -10.53 1.38 -9.44
CA VAL A 12 -9.18 1.54 -9.98
C VAL A 12 -9.20 1.16 -11.45
N VAL A 13 -8.68 2.02 -12.31
CA VAL A 13 -8.63 1.83 -13.76
C VAL A 13 -7.20 1.80 -14.28
N PRO A 14 -6.95 1.31 -15.52
CA PRO A 14 -5.61 1.32 -16.10
C PRO A 14 -5.01 2.73 -16.11
N GLY A 15 -3.78 2.85 -15.59
CA GLY A 15 -3.07 4.12 -15.44
C GLY A 15 -3.08 4.67 -14.01
N ASP A 16 -3.94 4.15 -13.13
CA ASP A 16 -3.96 4.54 -11.73
C ASP A 16 -2.79 3.91 -10.95
N ALA A 17 -2.30 4.65 -9.96
CA ALA A 17 -1.40 4.16 -8.93
C ALA A 17 -1.95 4.52 -7.54
N LEU A 18 -1.92 3.56 -6.62
CA LEU A 18 -2.33 3.76 -5.23
C LEU A 18 -1.10 3.78 -4.33
N ILE A 19 -0.87 4.91 -3.65
CA ILE A 19 0.10 5.02 -2.57
C ILE A 19 -0.67 4.92 -1.26
N LEU A 20 -0.41 3.86 -0.50
CA LEU A 20 -1.11 3.58 0.76
C LEU A 20 -0.13 3.69 1.94
N PRO A 21 -0.52 4.28 3.08
CA PRO A 21 0.26 4.20 4.30
C PRO A 21 0.51 2.75 4.72
N ALA A 22 1.69 2.47 5.27
CA ALA A 22 1.99 1.14 5.79
C ALA A 22 0.97 0.71 6.86
N GLY A 23 0.57 -0.56 6.83
CA GLY A 23 -0.52 -1.09 7.65
C GLY A 23 -1.94 -0.90 7.08
N THR A 24 -2.09 -0.24 5.92
CA THR A 24 -3.39 -0.17 5.24
C THR A 24 -3.76 -1.54 4.67
N GLY A 25 -4.74 -2.20 5.30
CA GLY A 25 -5.38 -3.37 4.73
C GLY A 25 -6.16 -3.00 3.49
N HIS A 26 -6.15 -3.85 2.46
CA HIS A 26 -6.95 -3.66 1.26
C HIS A 26 -7.52 -5.00 0.80
N CYS A 27 -8.68 -4.93 0.16
CA CYS A 27 -9.38 -6.09 -0.35
C CYS A 27 -9.97 -5.78 -1.73
N ARG A 28 -9.70 -6.68 -2.67
CA ARG A 28 -10.33 -6.71 -4.00
C ARG A 28 -11.75 -7.25 -3.82
N ILE A 29 -12.74 -6.40 -4.06
CA ILE A 29 -14.16 -6.77 -3.98
C ILE A 29 -14.56 -7.52 -5.27
N THR A 30 -14.33 -6.87 -6.41
CA THR A 30 -14.51 -7.42 -7.75
C THR A 30 -13.34 -6.96 -8.63
N ALA A 31 -13.13 -7.62 -9.76
CA ALA A 31 -12.15 -7.19 -10.75
C ALA A 31 -12.47 -7.75 -12.14
N ALA A 32 -11.97 -7.05 -13.17
CA ALA A 32 -11.95 -7.57 -14.53
C ALA A 32 -11.04 -8.81 -14.63
N ARG A 33 -11.19 -9.58 -15.71
CA ARG A 33 -10.47 -10.85 -15.91
C ARG A 33 -8.96 -10.67 -15.99
N ASP A 34 -8.52 -9.54 -16.54
CA ASP A 34 -7.13 -9.16 -16.81
C ASP A 34 -6.54 -8.22 -15.75
N PHE A 35 -7.21 -8.07 -14.61
CA PHE A 35 -6.71 -7.25 -13.51
C PHE A 35 -5.46 -7.86 -12.86
N LEU A 36 -4.41 -7.03 -12.72
CA LEU A 36 -3.15 -7.37 -12.06
C LEU A 36 -2.82 -6.34 -10.99
N VAL A 37 -2.32 -6.81 -9.84
CA VAL A 37 -1.74 -5.98 -8.79
C VAL A 37 -0.26 -6.28 -8.68
N VAL A 38 0.56 -5.23 -8.66
CA VAL A 38 1.99 -5.30 -8.36
C VAL A 38 2.24 -4.45 -7.13
N GLY A 39 2.83 -5.05 -6.10
CA GLY A 39 3.31 -4.34 -4.93
C GLY A 39 4.76 -3.91 -5.12
N ALA A 40 5.09 -2.68 -4.72
CA ALA A 40 6.44 -2.19 -4.65
C ALA A 40 6.74 -1.74 -3.21
N TYR A 41 7.93 -2.09 -2.73
CA TYR A 41 8.42 -1.72 -1.41
C TYR A 41 9.78 -1.05 -1.57
N SER A 42 10.09 -0.10 -0.70
CA SER A 42 11.37 0.61 -0.78
C SER A 42 12.56 -0.34 -0.62
N ALA A 43 13.65 -0.03 -1.32
CA ALA A 43 14.84 -0.87 -1.30
C ALA A 43 15.40 -1.02 0.12
N GLY A 44 15.82 -2.25 0.47
CA GLY A 44 16.39 -2.55 1.78
C GLY A 44 15.35 -2.75 2.90
N GLN A 45 14.05 -2.76 2.59
CA GLN A 45 13.02 -3.16 3.53
C GLN A 45 12.66 -4.64 3.33
N ASP A 46 12.67 -5.39 4.44
CA ASP A 46 12.02 -6.70 4.50
C ASP A 46 10.51 -6.49 4.60
N TRP A 47 9.77 -7.02 3.64
CA TRP A 47 8.31 -6.96 3.61
C TRP A 47 7.71 -8.29 4.05
N ASP A 48 6.54 -8.21 4.67
CA ASP A 48 5.71 -9.34 5.06
C ASP A 48 4.29 -9.19 4.48
N ILE A 49 3.57 -10.31 4.37
CA ILE A 49 2.13 -10.29 4.08
C ILE A 49 1.41 -10.54 5.39
N CYS A 50 0.86 -9.48 5.98
CA CYS A 50 0.04 -9.54 7.18
C CYS A 50 -1.44 -9.40 6.79
N GLN A 51 -2.26 -10.40 7.11
CA GLN A 51 -3.72 -10.35 6.87
C GLN A 51 -4.53 -9.95 8.11
N GLU A 52 -3.90 -10.05 9.28
CA GLU A 52 -4.51 -9.67 10.56
C GLU A 52 -4.41 -8.17 10.82
N ALA A 53 -5.31 -7.66 11.67
CA ALA A 53 -5.22 -6.29 12.15
C ALA A 53 -3.86 -6.06 12.87
N PRO A 54 -3.20 -4.91 12.66
CA PRO A 54 -1.89 -4.66 13.24
C PRO A 54 -1.97 -4.68 14.77
N SER A 55 -1.05 -5.41 15.41
CA SER A 55 -0.84 -5.33 16.85
C SER A 55 -0.26 -3.96 17.25
N GLU A 56 -0.21 -3.67 18.55
CA GLU A 56 0.42 -2.45 19.06
C GLU A 56 1.91 -2.37 18.71
N SER A 57 2.64 -3.49 18.79
CA SER A 57 4.04 -3.56 18.38
C SER A 57 4.20 -3.32 16.87
N THR A 58 3.26 -3.79 16.06
CA THR A 58 3.25 -3.56 14.60
C THR A 58 3.00 -2.09 14.28
N ARG A 59 2.04 -1.44 14.95
CA ARG A 59 1.79 0.00 14.81
C ARG A 59 3.03 0.83 15.15
N LYS A 60 3.73 0.48 16.24
CA LYS A 60 5.00 1.15 16.60
C LYS A 60 6.08 0.97 15.54
N ARG A 61 6.18 -0.21 14.93
CA ARG A 61 7.14 -0.45 13.84
C ARG A 61 6.81 0.39 12.60
N ILE A 62 5.53 0.39 12.20
CA ILE A 62 5.01 1.20 11.08
C ILE A 62 5.36 2.68 11.26
N ALA A 63 5.14 3.22 12.46
CA ALA A 63 5.42 4.63 12.77
C ALA A 63 6.91 5.00 12.67
N ASN A 64 7.82 4.01 12.71
CA ASN A 64 9.26 4.21 12.60
C ASN A 64 9.82 3.83 11.23
N LEU A 65 8.97 3.52 10.24
CA LEU A 65 9.45 3.24 8.89
C LEU A 65 10.04 4.50 8.25
N PRO A 66 11.17 4.39 7.55
CA PRO A 66 11.73 5.52 6.83
C PRO A 66 10.81 5.92 5.68
N ILE A 67 10.79 7.23 5.41
CA ILE A 67 10.16 7.76 4.20
C ILE A 67 11.03 7.36 3.01
N PRO A 68 10.44 6.87 1.89
CA PRO A 68 11.22 6.52 0.71
C PRO A 68 11.98 7.73 0.15
N ALA A 69 13.21 7.52 -0.33
CA ALA A 69 14.06 8.60 -0.85
C ALA A 69 13.55 9.21 -2.17
N HIS A 70 12.71 8.48 -2.91
CA HIS A 70 12.17 8.87 -4.21
C HIS A 70 10.69 8.55 -4.27
N ASP A 71 9.93 9.34 -5.04
CA ASP A 71 8.51 9.10 -5.28
C ASP A 71 8.32 7.70 -5.95
N PRO A 72 7.40 6.85 -5.46
CA PRO A 72 7.25 5.48 -5.95
C PRO A 72 6.60 5.40 -7.34
N VAL A 73 6.02 6.49 -7.84
CA VAL A 73 5.33 6.56 -9.14
C VAL A 73 6.18 7.30 -10.16
N ILE A 74 6.70 8.48 -9.81
CA ILE A 74 7.46 9.34 -10.73
C ILE A 74 8.96 9.43 -10.43
N GLY A 75 9.45 8.70 -9.42
CA GLY A 75 10.88 8.60 -9.12
C GLY A 75 11.52 9.93 -8.70
N ASN A 76 12.71 10.21 -9.23
CA ASN A 76 13.53 11.37 -8.87
C ASN A 76 12.93 12.73 -9.28
N THR A 77 11.84 12.74 -10.06
CA THR A 77 11.17 13.97 -10.46
C THR A 77 9.99 14.35 -9.56
N GLY A 78 9.65 13.49 -8.58
CA GLY A 78 8.64 13.80 -7.57
C GLY A 78 9.23 14.49 -6.33
N SER A 79 8.43 15.33 -5.68
CA SER A 79 8.73 15.93 -4.38
C SER A 79 7.80 15.34 -3.31
N TRP A 80 8.38 14.91 -2.19
CA TRP A 80 7.65 14.45 -1.00
C TRP A 80 7.16 15.61 -0.13
#